data_AF-A0A2P2LXU3-F1
#
_entry.id   AF-A0A2P2LXU3-F1
#
_cell.length_a   1.000
_cell.length_b   1.000
_cell.length_c   1.000
_cell.angle_alpha   90.00
_cell.angle_beta   90.00
_cell.angle_gamma   90.00
#
_symmetry.space_group_name_H-M   'P 1'
#
loop_
_entity.id
_entity.type
_entity.pdbx_description
1 polymer ?
#
loop_
_entity_poly.entity_id
_entity_poly.type
_entity_poly.pdbx_seq_one_letter_code
_entity_poly.pdbx_strand_id
1 'polypeptide(L)'
;MCLIFFLNILTDFASTEANPKEGITKVPKSILSLIYSQSWMTSKMKARIFLAIVLLSATLSQRNLPYHACNSEILGNNFLYFGESSYVNELVSLTECVIRNLVDSIEQEPSKVARGSMALEACNSIVSSFKASNEVAQVCCKLIEIARMCLSANDRYLQSTFKYLSEWLPNSQVVTSVAS
;
A
#
# COMPACT_ATOMS: atom_id res chain seq x y z
N MET A 1 1.94 8.76 -15.83
CA MET A 1 0.63 8.77 -16.51
C MET A 1 -0.15 7.45 -16.37
N CYS A 2 0.49 6.27 -16.35
CA CYS A 2 -0.24 4.98 -16.22
C CYS A 2 -0.85 4.66 -14.85
N LEU A 3 -0.27 5.13 -13.73
CA LEU A 3 -0.78 4.78 -12.38
C LEU A 3 -2.12 5.46 -12.07
N ILE A 4 -2.28 6.71 -12.47
CA ILE A 4 -3.53 7.48 -12.30
C ILE A 4 -4.64 6.91 -13.18
N PHE A 5 -4.30 6.40 -14.37
CA PHE A 5 -5.28 5.74 -15.25
C PHE A 5 -5.76 4.40 -14.67
N PHE A 6 -4.87 3.62 -14.04
CA PHE A 6 -5.24 2.39 -13.34
C PHE A 6 -6.07 2.68 -12.07
N LEU A 7 -5.71 3.71 -11.32
CA LEU A 7 -6.49 4.17 -10.16
C LEU A 7 -7.87 4.67 -10.58
N ASN A 8 -7.98 5.47 -11.65
CA ASN A 8 -9.26 5.95 -12.17
C ASN A 8 -10.12 4.81 -12.71
N ILE A 9 -9.55 3.84 -13.44
CA ILE A 9 -10.30 2.64 -13.86
C ILE A 9 -10.80 1.88 -12.64
N LEU A 10 -10.00 1.66 -11.60
CA LEU A 10 -10.45 0.94 -10.40
C LEU A 10 -11.50 1.71 -9.60
N THR A 11 -11.41 3.04 -9.57
CA THR A 11 -12.38 3.89 -8.87
C THR A 11 -13.70 3.96 -9.64
N ASP A 12 -13.65 4.05 -10.98
CA ASP A 12 -14.84 4.00 -11.84
C ASP A 12 -15.48 2.61 -11.86
N PHE A 13 -14.69 1.53 -11.86
CA PHE A 13 -15.21 0.15 -11.83
C PHE A 13 -15.84 -0.19 -10.47
N ALA A 14 -15.24 0.27 -9.37
CA ALA A 14 -15.84 0.18 -8.03
C ALA A 14 -17.17 0.96 -7.94
N SER A 15 -17.32 2.02 -8.74
CA SER A 15 -18.53 2.85 -8.78
C SER A 15 -19.63 2.30 -9.69
N THR A 16 -19.30 1.43 -10.66
CA THR A 16 -20.24 0.95 -11.69
C THR A 16 -20.72 -0.49 -11.51
N GLU A 17 -20.07 -1.32 -10.70
CA GLU A 17 -20.49 -2.71 -10.42
C GLU A 17 -20.69 -3.03 -8.92
N ALA A 18 -20.95 -2.02 -8.08
CA ALA A 18 -21.30 -2.26 -6.68
C ALA A 18 -22.72 -2.87 -6.55
N ASN A 19 -22.84 -4.18 -6.76
CA ASN A 19 -23.98 -4.94 -6.25
C ASN A 19 -23.88 -4.91 -4.72
N PRO A 20 -24.86 -4.34 -3.98
CA PRO A 20 -24.73 -4.11 -2.54
C PRO A 20 -24.54 -5.39 -1.71
N LYS A 21 -24.78 -6.57 -2.32
CA LYS A 21 -24.57 -7.89 -1.72
C LYS A 21 -23.14 -8.44 -1.80
N GLU A 22 -22.27 -7.88 -2.65
CA GLU A 22 -20.99 -8.53 -2.99
C GLU A 22 -19.73 -7.90 -2.37
N GLY A 23 -19.86 -6.79 -1.64
CA GLY A 23 -18.75 -6.17 -0.92
C GLY A 23 -17.73 -5.49 -1.85
N ILE A 24 -17.39 -4.26 -1.55
CA ILE A 24 -16.37 -3.44 -2.23
C ILE A 24 -14.97 -4.06 -2.29
N THR A 25 -14.67 -5.04 -1.42
CA THR A 25 -13.41 -5.79 -1.49
C THR A 25 -13.39 -6.82 -2.63
N LYS A 26 -14.50 -7.06 -3.33
CA LYS A 26 -14.58 -7.99 -4.46
C LYS A 26 -13.58 -7.65 -5.55
N VAL A 27 -13.50 -6.39 -5.98
CA VAL A 27 -12.57 -5.98 -7.06
C VAL A 27 -11.10 -6.19 -6.64
N PRO A 28 -10.63 -5.69 -5.47
CA PRO A 28 -9.29 -6.02 -4.99
C PRO A 28 -9.04 -7.53 -4.83
N LYS A 29 -10.01 -8.31 -4.33
CA LYS A 29 -9.91 -9.77 -4.18
C LYS A 29 -9.83 -10.50 -5.52
N SER A 30 -10.58 -10.06 -6.52
CA SER A 30 -10.53 -10.58 -7.89
C SER A 30 -9.18 -10.29 -8.54
N ILE A 31 -8.62 -9.09 -8.32
CA ILE A 31 -7.27 -8.75 -8.79
C ILE A 31 -6.22 -9.62 -8.09
N LEU A 32 -6.31 -9.79 -6.78
CA LEU A 32 -5.46 -10.72 -6.03
C LEU A 32 -5.52 -12.14 -6.63
N SER A 33 -6.72 -12.66 -6.87
CA SER A 33 -6.92 -13.98 -7.49
C SER A 33 -6.28 -14.07 -8.88
N LEU A 34 -6.38 -13.03 -9.70
CA LEU A 34 -5.74 -12.97 -11.03
C LEU A 34 -4.20 -12.92 -10.95
N ILE A 35 -3.64 -12.20 -9.98
CA ILE A 35 -2.19 -12.16 -9.77
C ILE A 35 -1.66 -13.56 -9.39
N TYR A 36 -2.39 -14.29 -8.54
CA TYR A 36 -1.98 -15.64 -8.14
C TYR A 36 -2.11 -16.68 -9.24
N SER A 37 -3.05 -16.52 -10.18
CA SER A 37 -3.26 -17.48 -11.26
C SER A 37 -2.28 -17.33 -12.43
N GLN A 38 -1.54 -16.22 -12.51
CA GLN A 38 -0.66 -15.92 -13.63
C GLN A 38 0.80 -16.32 -13.34
N SER A 39 1.22 -17.45 -13.92
CA SER A 39 2.57 -18.02 -13.76
C SER A 39 3.70 -17.20 -14.37
N TRP A 40 3.41 -16.29 -15.30
CA TRP A 40 4.41 -15.47 -16.00
C TRP A 40 4.75 -14.15 -15.29
N MET A 41 4.04 -13.79 -14.22
CA MET A 41 4.30 -12.55 -13.49
C MET A 41 5.59 -12.63 -12.66
N THR A 42 6.51 -11.72 -12.95
CA THR A 42 7.74 -11.55 -12.16
C THR A 42 7.45 -10.99 -10.77
N SER A 43 8.34 -11.28 -9.81
CA SER A 43 8.30 -10.73 -8.44
C SER A 43 8.21 -9.20 -8.42
N LYS A 44 8.96 -8.53 -9.30
CA LYS A 44 8.87 -7.09 -9.54
C LYS A 44 7.48 -6.60 -9.95
N MET A 45 6.80 -7.31 -10.86
CA MET A 45 5.44 -6.94 -11.28
C MET A 45 4.45 -7.10 -10.14
N LYS A 46 4.52 -8.23 -9.41
CA LYS A 46 3.66 -8.50 -8.26
C LYS A 46 3.82 -7.43 -7.18
N ALA A 47 5.05 -7.10 -6.80
CA ALA A 47 5.35 -6.06 -5.83
C ALA A 47 4.78 -4.69 -6.26
N ARG A 48 4.90 -4.31 -7.53
CA ARG A 48 4.30 -3.05 -8.02
C ARG A 48 2.78 -3.03 -7.94
N ILE A 49 2.13 -4.15 -8.27
CA ILE A 49 0.67 -4.25 -8.19
C ILE A 49 0.23 -4.20 -6.73
N PHE A 50 0.87 -4.95 -5.84
CA PHE A 50 0.55 -4.91 -4.42
C PHE A 50 0.78 -3.53 -3.82
N LEU A 51 1.88 -2.85 -4.16
CA LEU A 51 2.10 -1.48 -3.73
C LEU A 51 1.00 -0.54 -4.23
N ALA A 52 0.56 -0.68 -5.48
CA ALA A 52 -0.55 0.12 -6.01
C ALA A 52 -1.87 -0.13 -5.25
N ILE A 53 -2.15 -1.38 -4.87
CA ILE A 53 -3.32 -1.71 -4.05
C ILE A 53 -3.21 -1.10 -2.65
N VAL A 54 -2.03 -1.14 -2.01
CA VAL A 54 -1.79 -0.49 -0.70
C VAL A 54 -2.06 1.01 -0.78
N LEU A 55 -1.56 1.69 -1.82
CA LEU A 55 -1.79 3.13 -2.02
C LEU A 55 -3.26 3.46 -2.31
N LEU A 56 -3.96 2.59 -3.04
CA LEU A 56 -5.39 2.71 -3.25
C LEU A 56 -6.15 2.56 -1.93
N SER A 57 -5.82 1.55 -1.11
CA SER A 57 -6.40 1.39 0.23
C SER A 57 -6.17 2.61 1.11
N ALA A 58 -4.97 3.21 1.07
CA ALA A 58 -4.68 4.45 1.78
C ALA A 58 -5.62 5.58 1.34
N THR A 59 -5.83 5.72 0.03
CA THR A 59 -6.73 6.73 -0.56
C THR A 59 -8.19 6.50 -0.16
N LEU A 60 -8.65 5.24 -0.21
CA LEU A 60 -10.01 4.85 0.20
C LEU A 60 -10.25 5.01 1.70
N SER A 61 -9.20 4.94 2.53
CA SER A 61 -9.30 5.19 3.97
C SER A 61 -9.45 6.67 4.33
N GLN A 62 -9.23 7.59 3.39
CA GLN A 62 -9.38 9.02 3.64
C GLN A 62 -10.85 9.36 3.86
N ARG A 63 -11.15 10.10 4.94
CA ARG A 63 -12.53 10.51 5.26
C ARG A 63 -13.19 11.37 4.18
N ASN A 64 -12.39 12.14 3.43
CA ASN A 64 -12.85 13.03 2.38
C ASN A 64 -12.14 12.66 1.08
N LEU A 65 -12.84 11.99 0.17
CA LEU A 65 -12.35 11.84 -1.19
C LEU A 65 -12.36 13.23 -1.86
N PRO A 66 -11.39 13.55 -2.74
CA PRO A 66 -11.31 14.84 -3.40
C PRO A 66 -12.53 15.22 -4.26
N TYR A 67 -13.47 14.29 -4.45
CA TYR A 67 -14.78 14.55 -5.04
C TYR A 67 -15.76 15.12 -4.01
N HIS A 68 -15.47 16.30 -3.46
CA HIS A 68 -16.54 17.19 -3.05
C HIS A 68 -17.19 17.76 -4.32
N ALA A 69 -18.12 17.00 -4.91
CA ALA A 69 -19.11 17.63 -5.77
C ALA A 69 -19.79 18.71 -4.92
N CYS A 70 -19.59 19.96 -5.30
CA CYS A 70 -20.09 21.16 -4.62
C CYS A 70 -21.61 21.31 -4.77
N ASN A 71 -22.36 20.19 -4.71
CA ASN A 71 -23.80 20.13 -4.86
C ASN A 71 -24.35 19.33 -3.68
N SER A 72 -24.86 20.05 -2.69
CA SER A 72 -25.55 19.53 -1.49
C SER A 72 -26.84 18.75 -1.77
N GLU A 73 -27.17 18.48 -3.04
CA GLU A 73 -28.47 17.93 -3.45
C GLU A 73 -28.37 16.61 -4.22
N ILE A 74 -27.17 16.11 -4.50
CA ILE A 74 -27.04 14.74 -5.00
C ILE A 74 -26.71 13.87 -3.80
N LEU A 75 -27.73 13.16 -3.30
CA LEU A 75 -27.57 11.97 -2.45
C LEU A 75 -26.83 10.89 -3.27
N GLY A 76 -25.55 11.13 -3.54
CA GLY A 76 -24.68 10.18 -4.19
C GLY A 76 -24.42 9.01 -3.25
N ASN A 77 -24.06 7.86 -3.83
CA ASN A 77 -23.62 6.65 -3.15
C ASN A 77 -22.48 6.85 -2.10
N ASN A 78 -21.97 8.07 -1.96
CA ASN A 78 -21.00 8.51 -0.95
C ASN A 78 -21.38 8.15 0.49
N PHE A 79 -22.67 7.92 0.78
CA PHE A 79 -23.15 7.54 2.12
C PHE A 79 -23.36 6.04 2.34
N LEU A 80 -23.27 5.19 1.31
CA LEU A 80 -23.75 3.80 1.45
C LEU A 80 -22.81 2.85 2.19
N TYR A 81 -21.52 3.19 2.36
CA TYR A 81 -20.57 2.30 3.05
C TYR A 81 -19.52 3.01 3.93
N PHE A 82 -19.35 4.34 3.83
CA PHE A 82 -18.29 5.09 4.50
C PHE A 82 -18.46 5.27 6.03
N GLY A 83 -19.41 4.56 6.65
CA GLY A 83 -19.70 4.64 8.09
C GLY A 83 -19.92 3.30 8.79
N GLU A 84 -19.95 2.18 8.07
CA GLU A 84 -20.08 0.86 8.71
C GLU A 84 -18.72 0.33 9.17
N SER A 85 -18.66 -0.21 10.39
CA SER A 85 -17.45 -0.84 10.91
C SER A 85 -16.97 -2.03 10.07
N SER A 86 -17.90 -2.69 9.36
CA SER A 86 -17.65 -3.76 8.38
C SER A 86 -16.70 -3.30 7.26
N TYR A 87 -16.93 -2.10 6.70
CA TYR A 87 -16.10 -1.49 5.66
C TYR A 87 -14.65 -1.32 6.12
N VAL A 88 -14.47 -0.71 7.30
CA VAL A 88 -13.14 -0.40 7.84
C VAL A 88 -12.38 -1.70 8.12
N ASN A 89 -13.05 -2.68 8.74
CA ASN A 89 -12.46 -3.97 9.06
C ASN A 89 -12.06 -4.77 7.81
N GLU A 90 -12.90 -4.75 6.77
CA GLU A 90 -12.60 -5.39 5.49
C GLU A 90 -11.42 -4.73 4.78
N LEU A 91 -11.37 -3.39 4.78
CA LEU A 91 -10.29 -2.62 4.17
C LEU A 91 -8.94 -2.85 4.90
N VAL A 92 -8.96 -2.89 6.23
CA VAL A 92 -7.78 -3.23 7.05
C VAL A 92 -7.30 -4.64 6.72
N SER A 93 -8.21 -5.64 6.76
CA SER A 93 -7.89 -7.05 6.49
C SER A 93 -7.28 -7.25 5.09
N LEU A 94 -7.83 -6.57 4.09
CA LEU A 94 -7.30 -6.56 2.73
C LEU A 94 -5.90 -5.94 2.71
N THR A 95 -5.71 -4.77 3.33
CA THR A 95 -4.45 -4.04 3.32
C THR A 95 -3.33 -4.84 4.01
N GLU A 96 -3.60 -5.47 5.14
CA GLU A 96 -2.64 -6.36 5.83
C GLU A 96 -2.25 -7.56 4.96
N CYS A 97 -3.22 -8.18 4.27
CA CYS A 97 -2.95 -9.27 3.34
C CYS A 97 -2.06 -8.81 2.18
N VAL A 98 -2.37 -7.67 1.57
CA VAL A 98 -1.61 -7.12 0.43
C VAL A 98 -0.21 -6.69 0.85
N ILE A 99 -0.03 -6.08 2.03
CA ILE A 99 1.29 -5.70 2.55
C ILE A 99 2.19 -6.91 2.74
N ARG A 100 1.67 -8.01 3.30
CA ARG A 100 2.45 -9.25 3.43
C ARG A 100 2.92 -9.75 2.07
N ASN A 101 2.00 -9.83 1.10
CA ASN A 101 2.33 -10.25 -0.26
C ASN A 101 3.29 -9.32 -1.00
N LEU A 102 3.22 -8.01 -0.72
CA LEU A 102 4.19 -7.03 -1.21
C LEU A 102 5.59 -7.37 -0.71
N VAL A 103 5.74 -7.55 0.61
CA VAL A 103 7.04 -7.87 1.21
C VAL A 103 7.57 -9.20 0.69
N ASP A 104 6.74 -10.25 0.64
CA ASP A 104 7.13 -11.56 0.12
C ASP A 104 7.57 -11.48 -1.35
N SER A 105 6.86 -10.70 -2.16
CA SER A 105 7.23 -10.47 -3.57
C SER A 105 8.56 -9.72 -3.71
N ILE A 106 8.84 -8.77 -2.82
CA ILE A 106 10.14 -8.07 -2.81
C ILE A 106 11.23 -9.07 -2.42
N GLU A 107 11.06 -9.85 -1.36
CA GLU A 107 12.06 -10.85 -0.91
C GLU A 107 12.39 -11.88 -2.00
N GLN A 108 11.41 -12.26 -2.81
CA GLN A 108 11.56 -13.19 -3.94
C GLN A 108 12.22 -12.59 -5.19
N GLU A 109 12.50 -11.27 -5.24
CA GLU A 109 13.16 -10.66 -6.39
C GLU A 109 14.63 -11.14 -6.50
N PRO A 110 15.06 -11.79 -7.60
CA PRO A 110 16.38 -12.41 -7.68
C PRO A 110 17.54 -11.41 -7.70
N SER A 111 17.34 -10.22 -8.28
CA SER A 111 18.38 -9.19 -8.33
C SER A 111 18.47 -8.46 -6.99
N LYS A 112 19.61 -8.56 -6.29
CA LYS A 112 19.84 -7.85 -5.02
C LYS A 112 19.60 -6.34 -5.16
N VAL A 113 20.20 -5.71 -6.17
CA VAL A 113 20.06 -4.27 -6.38
C VAL A 113 18.60 -3.88 -6.64
N ALA A 114 17.88 -4.66 -7.44
CA ALA A 114 16.46 -4.42 -7.71
C ALA A 114 15.62 -4.62 -6.44
N ARG A 115 15.85 -5.71 -5.70
CA ARG A 115 15.21 -6.01 -4.41
C ARG A 115 15.36 -4.86 -3.43
N GLY A 116 16.59 -4.39 -3.23
CA GLY A 116 16.88 -3.29 -2.33
C GLY A 116 16.20 -1.99 -2.76
N SER A 117 16.27 -1.65 -4.06
CA SER A 117 15.60 -0.46 -4.60
C SER A 117 14.09 -0.52 -4.43
N MET A 118 13.47 -1.68 -4.70
CA MET A 118 12.03 -1.90 -4.53
C MET A 118 11.60 -1.78 -3.07
N ALA A 119 12.39 -2.29 -2.14
CA ALA A 119 12.12 -2.14 -0.71
C ALA A 119 12.12 -0.66 -0.28
N LEU A 120 13.11 0.13 -0.75
CA LEU A 120 13.18 1.56 -0.47
C LEU A 120 12.03 2.35 -1.12
N GLU A 121 11.68 2.04 -2.36
CA GLU A 121 10.52 2.64 -3.06
C GLU A 121 9.21 2.35 -2.31
N ALA A 122 8.99 1.11 -1.88
CA ALA A 122 7.82 0.73 -1.11
C ALA A 122 7.78 1.45 0.24
N CYS A 123 8.90 1.54 0.95
CA CYS A 123 9.01 2.22 2.23
C CYS A 123 8.63 3.71 2.09
N ASN A 124 9.25 4.43 1.16
CA ASN A 124 8.94 5.85 0.92
C ASN A 124 7.47 6.07 0.51
N SER A 125 6.92 5.17 -0.31
CA SER A 125 5.52 5.24 -0.74
C SER A 125 4.54 5.04 0.41
N ILE A 126 4.83 4.11 1.32
CA ILE A 126 4.01 3.85 2.51
C ILE A 126 4.11 5.03 3.48
N VAL A 127 5.32 5.48 3.80
CA VAL A 127 5.57 6.61 4.71
C VAL A 127 4.86 7.89 4.24
N SER A 128 4.82 8.14 2.93
CA SER A 128 4.13 9.30 2.36
C SER A 128 2.60 9.18 2.31
N SER A 129 2.05 7.96 2.40
CA SER A 129 0.62 7.72 2.20
C SER A 129 -0.15 7.42 3.50
N PHE A 130 0.54 6.94 4.53
CA PHE A 130 -0.06 6.57 5.81
C PHE A 130 0.39 7.49 6.94
N LYS A 131 -0.44 7.61 7.97
CA LYS A 131 -0.04 8.24 9.23
C LYS A 131 0.89 7.31 10.00
N ALA A 132 1.77 7.89 10.82
CA ALA A 132 2.63 7.13 11.70
C ALA A 132 1.83 6.26 12.67
N SER A 133 2.05 4.95 12.62
CA SER A 133 1.53 3.95 13.55
C SER A 133 2.59 2.86 13.75
N ASN A 134 2.46 2.07 14.82
CA ASN A 134 3.39 0.98 15.10
C ASN A 134 3.44 -0.04 13.96
N GLU A 135 2.28 -0.37 13.38
CA GLU A 135 2.11 -1.37 12.34
C GLU A 135 2.81 -0.91 11.06
N VAL A 136 2.61 0.36 10.67
CA VAL A 136 3.27 0.95 9.49
C VAL A 136 4.78 1.05 9.72
N ALA A 137 5.20 1.43 10.94
CA ALA A 137 6.61 1.50 11.32
C ALA A 137 7.31 0.14 11.19
N GLN A 138 6.69 -0.94 11.69
CA GLN A 138 7.23 -2.30 11.59
C GLN A 138 7.43 -2.73 10.14
N VAL A 139 6.46 -2.46 9.27
CA VAL A 139 6.57 -2.74 7.83
C VAL A 139 7.73 -1.96 7.21
N CYS A 140 7.84 -0.67 7.53
CA CYS A 140 8.91 0.19 7.01
C CYS A 140 10.30 -0.27 7.51
N CYS A 141 10.44 -0.65 8.79
CA CYS A 141 11.67 -1.22 9.33
C CYS A 141 12.07 -2.50 8.59
N LYS A 142 11.13 -3.42 8.38
CA LYS A 142 11.38 -4.66 7.61
C LYS A 142 11.85 -4.35 6.18
N LEU A 143 11.24 -3.37 5.51
CA LEU A 143 11.67 -2.96 4.16
C LEU A 143 13.08 -2.34 4.16
N ILE A 144 13.42 -1.53 5.17
CA ILE A 144 14.79 -0.99 5.34
C ILE A 144 15.80 -2.11 5.56
N GLU A 145 15.48 -3.12 6.36
CA GLU A 145 16.35 -4.28 6.59
C GLU A 145 16.60 -5.06 5.29
N ILE A 146 15.55 -5.32 4.51
CA ILE A 146 15.69 -5.94 3.19
C ILE A 146 16.63 -5.12 2.30
N ALA A 147 16.48 -3.80 2.30
CA ALA A 147 17.36 -2.91 1.54
C ALA A 147 18.82 -2.95 2.03
N ARG A 148 19.05 -2.94 3.35
CA ARG A 148 20.40 -3.05 3.95
C ARG A 148 21.11 -4.35 3.59
N MET A 149 20.38 -5.47 3.54
CA MET A 149 20.96 -6.77 3.15
C MET A 149 21.35 -6.83 1.66
N CYS A 150 20.84 -5.91 0.84
CA CYS A 150 20.95 -5.95 -0.61
C CYS A 150 21.84 -4.85 -1.21
N LEU A 151 21.89 -3.69 -0.57
CA LEU A 151 22.60 -2.50 -1.04
C LEU A 151 23.85 -2.23 -0.19
N SER A 152 24.75 -1.40 -0.71
CA SER A 152 25.91 -0.94 0.06
C SER A 152 25.48 -0.02 1.22
N ALA A 153 26.22 -0.06 2.34
CA ALA A 153 26.01 0.87 3.45
C ALA A 153 26.22 2.36 3.04
N ASN A 154 26.99 2.59 1.97
CA ASN A 154 27.21 3.92 1.39
C ASN A 154 26.21 4.28 0.28
N ASP A 155 25.18 3.45 0.07
CA ASP A 155 24.13 3.75 -0.90
C ASP A 155 23.36 5.01 -0.48
N ARG A 156 23.36 6.01 -1.36
CA ARG A 156 22.74 7.32 -1.09
C ARG A 156 21.23 7.21 -0.89
N TYR A 157 20.57 6.30 -1.62
CA TYR A 157 19.11 6.15 -1.53
C TYR A 157 18.72 5.49 -0.21
N LEU A 158 19.48 4.48 0.23
CA LEU A 158 19.31 3.84 1.54
C LEU A 158 19.46 4.87 2.67
N GLN A 159 20.54 5.66 2.65
CA GLN A 159 20.80 6.67 3.69
C GLN A 159 19.69 7.74 3.73
N SER A 160 19.25 8.20 2.56
CA SER A 160 18.19 9.22 2.46
C SER A 160 16.85 8.70 2.97
N THR A 161 16.48 7.47 2.59
CA THR A 161 15.24 6.82 3.05
C THR A 161 15.28 6.58 4.56
N PHE A 162 16.41 6.12 5.11
CA PHE A 162 16.55 5.91 6.54
C PHE A 162 16.41 7.21 7.33
N LYS A 163 17.05 8.30 6.85
CA LYS A 163 16.89 9.63 7.44
C LYS A 163 15.42 10.08 7.42
N TYR A 164 14.76 9.96 6.27
CA TYR A 164 13.36 10.30 6.12
C TYR A 164 12.46 9.52 7.08
N LEU A 165 12.68 8.20 7.22
CA LEU A 165 11.94 7.37 8.17
C LEU A 165 12.18 7.80 9.63
N SER A 166 13.42 8.16 9.98
CA SER A 166 13.74 8.63 11.34
C SER A 166 13.09 9.97 11.70
N GLU A 167 12.89 10.84 10.71
CA GLU A 167 12.18 12.11 10.90
C GLU A 167 10.65 11.90 10.96
N TRP A 168 10.15 10.88 10.26
CA TRP A 168 8.73 10.54 10.24
C TRP A 168 8.25 9.84 11.52
N LEU A 169 9.10 9.03 12.16
CA LEU A 169 8.81 8.40 13.44
C LEU A 169 9.08 9.40 14.60
N PRO A 170 8.11 9.66 15.50
CA PRO A 170 8.41 10.40 16.71
C PRO A 170 9.44 9.63 17.55
N ASN A 171 10.42 10.35 18.12
CA ASN A 171 11.64 9.87 18.82
C ASN A 171 11.46 8.74 19.88
N SER A 172 10.24 8.35 20.23
CA SER A 172 9.95 7.28 21.20
C SER A 172 9.94 5.86 20.62
N GLN A 173 9.92 5.67 19.29
CA GLN A 173 9.80 4.34 18.66
C GLN A 173 11.06 3.84 17.96
N VAL A 174 12.07 4.71 17.79
CA VAL A 174 13.35 4.36 17.14
C VAL A 174 14.23 3.47 18.03
N VAL A 175 14.02 3.51 19.35
CA VAL A 175 14.93 2.88 20.33
C VAL A 175 14.66 1.38 20.53
N THR A 176 13.46 0.89 20.22
CA THR A 176 13.08 -0.50 20.53
C THR A 176 13.22 -1.51 19.39
N SER A 177 13.36 -1.09 18.13
CA SER A 177 13.48 -2.03 16.99
C SER A 177 14.89 -2.12 16.39
N VAL A 178 15.85 -1.33 16.88
CA VAL A 178 17.25 -1.34 16.40
C VAL A 178 18.19 -2.09 17.36
N ALA A 179 17.66 -2.50 18.52
CA ALA A 179 18.43 -3.14 19.60
C ALA A 179 18.10 -4.64 19.81
N SER A 180 17.42 -5.29 18.87
CA SER A 180 17.13 -6.73 18.90
C SER A 180 17.56 -7.42 17.62
#